data_AF-A0A956X318-F1
#
_entry.id   AF-A0A956X318-F1
#
_cell.length_a   1.000
_cell.length_b   1.000
_cell.length_c   1.000
_cell.angle_alpha   90.00
_cell.angle_beta   90.00
_cell.angle_gamma   90.00
#
_symmetry.space_group_name_H-M   'P 1'
#
loop_
_entity.id
_entity.type
_entity.pdbx_description
1 polymer ?
#
loop_
_entity_poly.entity_id
_entity_poly.type
_entity_poly.pdbx_seq_one_letter_code
_entity_poly.pdbx_strand_id
1 'polypeptide(L)'
;LAHITGGGLLDNPPRIFPTGIGAVLHRGSWPVPPLFSLIQQRAQVPEQEMFHVFNMGLGMLVIVPAEQAALVQQILGDAIFLVGEMVRGERQVTIV
;
A
#
# COMPACT_ATOMS: atom_id res chain seq x y z
N LEU A 1 -4.57 8.69 7.12
CA LEU A 1 -4.44 7.25 7.45
C LEU A 1 -5.44 6.49 6.59
N ALA A 2 -5.03 5.39 5.96
CA ALA A 2 -5.94 4.48 5.25
C ALA A 2 -5.81 3.07 5.84
N HIS A 3 -6.91 2.54 6.39
CA HIS A 3 -6.97 1.15 6.83
C HIS A 3 -7.24 0.25 5.61
N ILE A 4 -6.46 -0.82 5.45
CA ILE A 4 -6.52 -1.70 4.29
C ILE A 4 -7.29 -2.97 4.65
N THR A 5 -8.49 -3.07 4.09
CA THR A 5 -9.48 -4.11 4.35
C THR A 5 -9.98 -4.69 3.01
N GLY A 6 -11.28 -4.96 2.86
CA GLY A 6 -11.86 -5.33 1.56
C GLY A 6 -11.67 -4.20 0.53
N GLY A 7 -11.24 -4.56 -0.68
CA GLY A 7 -10.80 -3.60 -1.71
C GLY A 7 -9.30 -3.30 -1.67
N GLY A 8 -8.57 -3.82 -0.67
CA GLY A 8 -7.12 -3.92 -0.70
C GLY A 8 -6.40 -2.58 -0.87
N LEU A 9 -5.20 -2.66 -1.46
CA LEU A 9 -4.32 -1.50 -1.64
C LEU A 9 -4.76 -0.58 -2.78
N LEU A 10 -5.60 -1.05 -3.70
CA LEU A 10 -6.04 -0.27 -4.86
C LEU A 10 -7.27 0.60 -4.54
N ASP A 11 -8.21 0.12 -3.73
CA ASP A 11 -9.46 0.87 -3.48
C ASP A 11 -9.46 1.68 -2.18
N ASN A 12 -8.74 1.22 -1.16
CA ASN A 12 -8.85 1.82 0.17
C ASN A 12 -8.12 3.18 0.24
N PRO A 13 -6.87 3.33 -0.24
CA PRO A 13 -6.15 4.59 -0.17
C PRO A 13 -6.77 5.76 -0.98
N PRO A 14 -7.24 5.58 -2.23
CA PRO A 14 -7.80 6.70 -3.01
C PRO A 14 -8.97 7.45 -2.37
N ARG A 15 -9.70 6.80 -1.48
CA ARG A 15 -10.82 7.38 -0.72
C ARG A 15 -10.41 8.62 0.08
N ILE A 16 -9.16 8.68 0.53
CA ILE A 16 -8.62 9.79 1.32
C ILE A 16 -7.72 10.73 0.52
N PHE A 17 -7.44 10.46 -0.75
CA PHE A 17 -6.55 11.30 -1.55
C PHE A 17 -7.23 12.63 -1.91
N PRO A 18 -6.51 13.77 -1.92
CA PRO A 18 -7.02 15.01 -2.51
C PRO A 18 -7.30 14.88 -4.01
N THR A 19 -8.07 15.80 -4.57
CA THR A 19 -8.24 15.92 -6.03
C THR A 19 -6.88 16.19 -6.70
N GLY A 20 -6.60 15.46 -7.79
CA GLY A 20 -5.35 15.63 -8.54
C GLY A 20 -4.12 14.97 -7.89
N ILE A 21 -4.32 14.13 -6.88
CA ILE A 21 -3.26 13.39 -6.19
C ILE A 21 -3.52 11.89 -6.24
N GLY A 22 -2.49 11.13 -6.62
CA GLY A 22 -2.42 9.68 -6.55
C GLY A 22 -1.25 9.21 -5.68
N ALA A 23 -1.01 7.91 -5.65
CA ALA A 23 0.15 7.34 -4.97
C ALA A 23 0.84 6.28 -5.83
N VAL A 24 2.16 6.20 -5.70
CA VAL A 24 2.98 5.12 -6.25
C VAL A 24 3.52 4.32 -5.08
N LEU A 25 3.30 3.00 -5.09
CA LEU A 25 3.85 2.06 -4.13
C LEU A 25 4.93 1.20 -4.80
N HIS A 26 6.08 1.04 -4.16
CA HIS A 26 7.22 0.31 -4.70
C HIS A 26 7.21 -1.14 -4.24
N ARG A 27 7.15 -2.09 -5.16
CA ARG A 27 7.27 -3.50 -4.82
C ARG A 27 8.61 -3.80 -4.18
N GLY A 28 8.58 -4.71 -3.21
CA GLY A 28 9.77 -5.12 -2.46
C GLY A 28 10.20 -4.17 -1.35
N SER A 29 9.52 -3.03 -1.17
CA SER A 29 9.80 -2.12 -0.06
C SER A 29 9.14 -2.55 1.26
N TRP A 30 8.31 -3.60 1.24
CA TRP A 30 7.79 -4.29 2.42
C TRP A 30 7.76 -5.81 2.18
N PRO A 31 7.81 -6.63 3.25
CA PRO A 31 7.66 -8.06 3.13
C PRO A 31 6.20 -8.44 2.87
N VAL A 32 5.93 -9.14 1.77
CA VAL A 32 4.62 -9.77 1.52
C VAL A 32 4.59 -11.13 2.22
N PRO A 33 3.61 -11.39 3.12
CA PRO A 33 3.49 -12.68 3.78
C PRO A 33 3.38 -13.86 2.79
N PRO A 34 4.12 -14.97 3.00
CA PRO A 34 4.15 -16.11 2.06
C PRO A 34 2.78 -16.73 1.76
N LEU A 35 1.81 -16.55 2.67
CA LEU A 35 0.43 -16.99 2.48
C LEU A 35 -0.19 -16.39 1.20
N PHE A 36 0.08 -15.12 0.89
CA PHE A 36 -0.48 -14.49 -0.31
C PHE A 36 0.08 -15.11 -1.59
N SER A 37 1.39 -15.40 -1.62
CA SER A 37 2.00 -16.12 -2.74
C SER A 37 1.42 -17.52 -2.90
N LEU A 38 1.15 -18.22 -1.79
CA LEU A 38 0.50 -19.54 -1.82
C LEU A 38 -0.92 -19.45 -2.40
N ILE A 39 -1.73 -18.48 -1.95
CA ILE A 39 -3.08 -18.25 -2.48
C ILE A 39 -3.02 -17.95 -3.98
N GLN A 40 -2.16 -17.03 -4.39
CA GLN A 40 -1.99 -16.64 -5.79
C GLN A 40 -1.68 -17.84 -6.68
N GLN A 41 -0.72 -18.68 -6.27
CA GLN A 41 -0.30 -19.85 -7.02
C GLN A 41 -1.39 -20.93 -7.07
N ARG A 42 -2.07 -21.20 -5.95
CA ARG A 42 -3.07 -22.27 -5.85
C ARG A 42 -4.37 -21.95 -6.57
N ALA A 43 -4.80 -20.69 -6.52
CA ALA A 43 -6.04 -20.23 -7.15
C ALA A 43 -5.82 -19.54 -8.50
N GLN A 44 -4.57 -19.45 -8.98
CA GLN A 44 -4.20 -18.81 -10.25
C GLN A 44 -4.74 -17.37 -10.37
N VAL A 45 -4.69 -16.63 -9.26
CA VAL A 45 -5.23 -15.27 -9.18
C VAL A 45 -4.26 -14.29 -9.85
N PRO A 46 -4.72 -13.43 -10.78
CA PRO A 46 -3.89 -12.38 -11.35
C PRO A 46 -3.31 -11.47 -10.27
N GLU A 47 -2.07 -10.99 -10.43
CA GLU A 47 -1.40 -10.15 -9.43
C GLU A 47 -2.21 -8.88 -9.09
N GLN A 48 -2.76 -8.21 -10.09
CA GLN A 48 -3.60 -7.02 -9.86
C GLN A 48 -4.81 -7.34 -8.96
N GLU A 49 -5.43 -8.51 -9.14
CA GLU A 49 -6.54 -8.96 -8.32
C GLU A 49 -6.10 -9.28 -6.88
N MET A 50 -4.86 -9.78 -6.69
CA MET A 50 -4.29 -9.97 -5.36
C MET A 50 -4.23 -8.65 -4.58
N PHE A 51 -3.81 -7.56 -5.23
CA PHE A 51 -3.74 -6.23 -4.62
C PHE A 51 -5.10 -5.55 -4.44
N HIS A 52 -6.11 -5.94 -5.23
CA HIS A 52 -7.49 -5.47 -5.09
C HIS A 52 -8.20 -6.19 -3.94
N VAL A 53 -7.99 -7.50 -3.77
CA VAL A 53 -8.73 -8.27 -2.78
C VAL A 53 -8.06 -8.26 -1.41
N PHE A 54 -6.73 -8.36 -1.38
CA PHE A 54 -5.96 -8.53 -0.15
C PHE A 54 -5.16 -7.29 0.22
N ASN A 55 -4.80 -7.19 1.50
CA ASN A 55 -3.92 -6.14 1.99
C ASN A 55 -2.44 -6.35 1.62
N MET A 56 -2.09 -7.54 1.13
CA MET A 56 -0.75 -7.91 0.68
C MET A 56 0.37 -7.63 1.70
N GLY A 57 0.04 -7.70 2.99
CA GLY A 57 0.96 -7.47 4.11
C GLY A 57 0.89 -6.08 4.73
N LEU A 58 0.20 -5.12 4.11
CA LEU A 58 0.07 -3.76 4.62
C LEU A 58 -1.34 -3.54 5.17
N GLY A 59 -1.52 -3.68 6.49
CA GLY A 59 -2.82 -3.44 7.13
C GLY A 59 -3.22 -1.96 7.18
N MET A 60 -2.27 -1.03 7.14
CA MET A 60 -2.53 0.41 7.21
C MET A 60 -1.48 1.20 6.44
N LEU A 61 -1.91 2.27 5.77
CA LEU A 61 -1.02 3.29 5.23
C LEU A 61 -1.10 4.58 6.06
N VAL A 62 0.07 5.08 6.43
CA VAL A 62 0.26 6.38 7.06
C VAL A 62 0.85 7.33 6.01
N ILE A 63 0.11 8.37 5.66
CA ILE A 63 0.55 9.37 4.67
C ILE A 63 0.96 10.61 5.44
N VAL A 64 2.22 11.00 5.32
CA VAL A 64 2.83 12.12 6.03
C VAL A 64 3.69 12.96 5.09
N PRO A 65 4.00 14.22 5.44
CA PRO A 65 5.02 14.98 4.73
C PRO A 65 6.35 14.23 4.69
N ALA A 66 7.08 14.33 3.58
CA ALA A 66 8.30 13.55 3.33
C ALA A 66 9.35 13.79 4.43
N GLU A 67 9.47 15.03 4.90
CA GLU A 67 10.36 15.43 5.98
C GLU A 67 10.03 14.81 7.34
N GLN A 68 8.81 14.30 7.53
CA GLN A 68 8.38 13.62 8.76
C GLN A 68 8.51 12.10 8.68
N ALA A 69 8.76 11.53 7.50
CA ALA A 69 8.77 10.08 7.30
C ALA A 69 9.79 9.35 8.20
N ALA A 70 10.98 9.94 8.38
CA ALA A 70 12.02 9.37 9.25
C ALA A 70 11.62 9.40 10.74
N LEU A 71 11.04 10.51 11.19
CA LEU A 71 10.55 10.64 12.57
C LEU A 71 9.43 9.65 12.87
N VAL A 72 8.48 9.50 11.95
CA VAL A 72 7.36 8.57 12.10
C VAL A 72 7.86 7.12 12.14
N GLN A 73 8.82 6.76 11.30
CA GLN A 73 9.48 5.45 11.36
C GLN A 73 10.13 5.19 12.72
N GLN A 74 10.85 6.19 13.25
CA GLN A 74 11.47 6.08 14.56
C GLN A 74 10.44 5.91 15.70
N ILE A 75 9.30 6.61 15.63
CA ILE A 75 8.25 6.53 16.67
C ILE A 75 7.52 5.19 16.64
N LEU A 76 7.23 4.66 15.46
CA LEU A 76 6.44 3.43 15.28
C LEU A 76 7.29 2.15 15.30
N GLY A 77 8.61 2.28 15.16
CA GLY A 77 9.57 1.17 15.24
C GLY A 77 9.54 0.24 14.03
N ASP A 78 9.90 -1.03 14.24
CA ASP A 78 10.13 -2.01 13.16
C ASP A 78 8.86 -2.45 12.40
N ALA A 79 7.68 -2.01 12.84
CA ALA A 79 6.40 -2.38 12.25
C ALA A 79 5.97 -1.51 11.05
N ILE A 80 6.79 -0.53 10.64
CA ILE A 80 6.48 0.36 9.51
C ILE A 80 7.56 0.29 8.44
N PHE A 81 7.10 0.37 7.19
CA PHE A 81 7.94 0.39 6.00
C PHE A 81 7.70 1.69 5.24
N LEU A 82 8.75 2.28 4.68
CA LEU A 82 8.60 3.31 3.65
C LEU A 82 8.18 2.61 2.35
N VAL A 83 6.92 2.77 1.96
CA VAL A 83 6.34 1.98 0.86
C VAL A 83 6.14 2.72 -0.46
N GLY A 84 6.31 4.04 -0.48
CA GLY A 84 6.05 4.83 -1.67
C GLY A 84 5.85 6.30 -1.37
N GLU A 85 5.24 6.98 -2.34
CA GLU A 85 5.07 8.43 -2.32
C GLU A 85 3.75 8.87 -2.96
N MET A 86 3.33 10.06 -2.58
CA MET A 86 2.21 10.75 -3.21
C MET A 86 2.69 11.46 -4.47
N VAL A 87 1.93 11.36 -5.55
CA VAL A 87 2.25 11.95 -6.86
C VAL A 87 1.10 12.81 -7.37
N ARG A 88 1.39 13.78 -8.24
CA ARG A 88 0.33 14.46 -9.00
C ARG A 88 -0.26 13.50 -10.02
N GLY A 89 -1.58 13.44 -10.11
CA GLY A 89 -2.25 12.59 -11.08
C GLY A 89 -3.68 12.23 -10.69
N GLU A 90 -4.15 11.11 -11.22
CA GLU A 90 -5.46 10.57 -10.91
C GLU A 90 -5.51 10.03 -9.46
N ARG A 91 -6.71 10.01 -8.88
CA ARG A 91 -6.94 9.48 -7.53
C ARG A 91 -6.90 7.96 -7.57
N GLN A 92 -5.71 7.41 -7.75
CA GLN A 92 -5.44 5.99 -7.85
C GLN A 92 -4.11 5.62 -7.20
N VAL A 93 -3.95 4.33 -6.95
CA VAL A 93 -2.69 3.73 -6.52
C VAL A 93 -2.09 2.97 -7.70
N THR A 94 -0.83 3.21 -7.99
CA THR A 94 -0.04 2.41 -8.93
C THR A 94 1.02 1.64 -8.15
N ILE A 95 1.18 0.37 -8.47
CA ILE A 95 2.19 -0.50 -7.86
C ILE A 95 3.27 -0.73 -8.91
N VAL A 96 4.50 -0.33 -8.61
CA VAL A 96 5.65 -0.39 -9.53
C VAL A 96 6.68 -1.39 -9.05
#